data_AF-A0A4R8GY35-F1
#
_entry.id   AF-A0A4R8GY35-F1
#
_cell.length_a   1.000
_cell.length_b   1.000
_cell.length_c   1.000
_cell.angle_alpha   90.00
_cell.angle_beta   90.00
_cell.angle_gamma   90.00
#
_symmetry.space_group_name_H-M   'P 1'
#
loop_
_entity.id
_entity.type
_entity.pdbx_description
1 polymer ?
#
loop_
_entity_poly.entity_id
_entity_poly.type
_entity_poly.pdbx_seq_one_letter_code
_entity_poly.pdbx_strand_id
1 'polypeptide(L)'
;MLVDIRYHIITVVIIFVTLAIGILIGSSMLGNDLIIEEQKNLVSKLEDDFRYLRSENKQFEREVNTLEARLADNIKFQKMIMPLVVKGQLEKQSLLLVVGNNISSDLKNRLIKALKLANAESISLVDGISDIEIKGEFSRVLFLGEVNKEIKDYYSKLSKGTIKINSDELNNISGLIKLVFEVASKDLADMRGVASE
;
A
#
# COMPACT_ATOMS: atom_id res chain seq x y z
N MET A 1 -13.60 -88.17 -30.59
CA MET A 1 -13.46 -88.52 -29.15
C MET A 1 -12.13 -88.09 -28.51
N LEU A 2 -10.96 -88.20 -29.17
CA LEU A 2 -9.65 -87.80 -28.59
C LEU A 2 -9.42 -86.28 -28.44
N VAL A 3 -10.27 -85.45 -29.04
CA VAL A 3 -10.19 -83.99 -29.00
C VAL A 3 -10.85 -83.43 -27.74
N ASP A 4 -11.96 -84.02 -27.29
CA ASP A 4 -12.67 -83.64 -26.05
C ASP A 4 -11.80 -83.79 -24.79
N ILE A 5 -11.10 -84.92 -24.65
CA ILE A 5 -10.26 -85.18 -23.47
C ILE A 5 -9.08 -84.19 -23.40
N ARG A 6 -8.53 -83.80 -24.56
CA ARG A 6 -7.44 -82.81 -24.65
C ARG A 6 -7.93 -81.43 -24.25
N TYR A 7 -9.13 -81.03 -24.69
CA TYR A 7 -9.73 -79.76 -24.27
C TYR A 7 -10.01 -79.74 -22.76
N HIS A 8 -10.51 -80.82 -22.18
CA HIS A 8 -10.76 -80.89 -20.74
C HIS A 8 -9.46 -80.74 -19.92
N ILE A 9 -8.38 -81.40 -20.35
CA ILE A 9 -7.07 -81.28 -19.70
C ILE A 9 -6.53 -79.85 -19.82
N ILE A 10 -6.64 -79.22 -21.00
CA ILE A 10 -6.21 -77.83 -21.21
C ILE A 10 -6.97 -76.87 -20.28
N THR A 11 -8.29 -77.03 -20.14
CA THR A 11 -9.10 -76.21 -19.23
C THR A 11 -8.68 -76.38 -17.77
N VAL A 12 -8.42 -77.60 -17.31
CA VAL A 12 -7.94 -77.85 -15.95
C VAL A 12 -6.59 -77.18 -15.71
N VAL A 13 -5.65 -77.28 -16.66
CA VAL A 13 -4.36 -76.59 -16.57
C VAL A 13 -4.54 -75.08 -16.49
N ILE A 14 -5.43 -74.49 -17.30
CA ILE A 14 -5.73 -73.06 -17.27
C ILE A 14 -6.31 -72.64 -15.92
N ILE A 15 -7.22 -73.42 -15.34
CA ILE A 15 -7.79 -73.15 -14.01
C ILE A 15 -6.69 -73.14 -12.94
N PHE A 16 -5.78 -74.12 -12.96
CA PHE A 16 -4.68 -74.18 -12.01
C PHE A 16 -3.67 -73.04 -12.19
N VAL A 17 -3.34 -72.66 -13.42
CA VAL A 17 -2.47 -71.51 -13.69
C VAL A 17 -3.12 -70.21 -13.23
N THR A 18 -4.41 -70.04 -13.50
CA THR A 18 -5.17 -68.87 -13.06
C THR A 18 -5.21 -68.77 -11.55
N LEU A 19 -5.42 -69.90 -10.86
CA LEU A 19 -5.42 -69.96 -9.40
C LEU A 19 -4.02 -69.67 -8.82
N ALA A 20 -2.97 -70.25 -9.42
CA ALA A 20 -1.59 -70.01 -8.99
C ALA A 20 -1.20 -68.53 -9.15
N ILE A 21 -1.57 -67.91 -10.28
CA ILE A 21 -1.36 -66.48 -10.52
C ILE A 21 -2.18 -65.64 -9.52
N GLY A 22 -3.43 -66.02 -9.27
CA GLY A 22 -4.30 -65.34 -8.30
C GLY A 22 -3.73 -65.37 -6.88
N ILE A 23 -3.20 -66.51 -6.45
CA ILE A 23 -2.54 -66.66 -5.13
C ILE A 23 -1.20 -65.92 -5.11
N LEU A 24 -0.41 -65.96 -6.18
CA LEU A 24 0.87 -65.25 -6.27
C LEU A 24 0.69 -63.73 -6.18
N ILE A 25 -0.29 -63.17 -6.89
CA ILE A 25 -0.64 -61.74 -6.81
C ILE A 25 -1.31 -61.40 -5.48
N GLY A 26 -2.22 -62.26 -4.98
CA GLY A 26 -2.90 -62.03 -3.71
C GLY A 26 -1.95 -62.06 -2.51
N SER A 27 -0.95 -62.94 -2.54
CA SER A 27 0.07 -63.08 -1.48
C SER A 27 1.11 -61.96 -1.50
N SER A 28 1.47 -61.41 -2.67
CA SER A 28 2.39 -60.26 -2.72
C SER A 28 1.76 -58.99 -2.11
N MET A 29 0.44 -58.88 -2.13
CA MET A 29 -0.31 -57.78 -1.50
C MET A 29 -0.39 -57.89 0.02
N LEU A 30 -0.25 -59.11 0.59
CA LEU A 30 -0.26 -59.37 2.02
C LEU A 30 1.08 -59.06 2.73
N GLY A 31 2.16 -58.81 1.98
CA GLY A 31 3.51 -58.50 2.50
C GLY A 31 3.91 -57.03 2.29
N ASN A 32 3.00 -56.09 2.49
CA ASN A 32 3.13 -54.71 2.01
C ASN A 32 3.72 -53.72 3.05
N ASP A 33 4.57 -54.19 3.96
CA ASP A 33 5.21 -53.35 4.99
C ASP A 33 5.95 -52.16 4.37
N LEU A 34 6.57 -52.35 3.20
CA LEU A 34 7.26 -51.28 2.46
C LEU A 34 6.32 -50.16 1.98
N ILE A 35 5.12 -50.50 1.50
CA ILE A 35 4.14 -49.48 1.06
C ILE A 35 3.54 -48.74 2.25
N ILE A 36 3.36 -49.43 3.38
CA ILE A 36 2.86 -48.83 4.62
C ILE A 36 3.92 -47.86 5.20
N GLU A 37 5.21 -48.21 5.15
CA GLU A 37 6.29 -47.32 5.58
C GLU A 37 6.41 -46.06 4.70
N GLU A 38 6.32 -46.18 3.38
CA GLU A 38 6.32 -45.03 2.47
C GLU A 38 5.15 -44.09 2.74
N GLN A 39 3.94 -44.63 2.96
CA GLN A 39 2.78 -43.82 3.33
C GLN A 39 2.98 -43.12 4.67
N LYS A 40 3.53 -43.80 5.67
CA LYS A 40 3.84 -43.20 6.98
C LYS A 40 4.87 -42.09 6.88
N ASN A 41 5.90 -42.27 6.05
CA ASN A 41 6.92 -41.24 5.80
C ASN A 41 6.34 -40.01 5.09
N LEU A 42 5.45 -40.21 4.12
CA LEU A 42 4.76 -39.11 3.44
C LEU A 42 3.86 -38.33 4.40
N VAL A 43 3.08 -39.02 5.24
CA VAL A 43 2.25 -38.38 6.26
C VAL A 43 3.12 -37.61 7.25
N SER A 44 4.22 -38.18 7.72
CA SER A 44 5.15 -37.49 8.62
C SER A 44 5.72 -36.21 8.00
N LYS A 45 6.12 -36.26 6.71
CA LYS A 45 6.60 -35.06 6.00
C LYS A 45 5.51 -34.00 5.88
N LEU A 46 4.29 -34.39 5.53
CA LEU A 46 3.15 -33.47 5.46
C LEU A 46 2.82 -32.85 6.82
N GLU A 47 2.90 -33.62 7.90
CA GLU A 47 2.72 -33.09 9.25
C GLU A 47 3.83 -32.09 9.61
N ASP A 48 5.09 -32.39 9.26
CA ASP A 48 6.23 -31.51 9.48
C ASP A 48 6.08 -30.20 8.70
N ASP A 49 5.74 -30.30 7.41
CA ASP A 49 5.48 -29.15 6.53
C ASP A 49 4.29 -28.32 7.04
N PHE A 50 3.23 -28.97 7.50
CA PHE A 50 2.07 -28.28 8.07
C PHE A 50 2.43 -27.55 9.37
N ARG A 51 3.23 -28.18 10.25
CA ARG A 51 3.72 -27.52 11.47
C ARG A 51 4.62 -26.34 11.13
N TYR A 52 5.49 -26.48 10.12
CA TYR A 52 6.35 -25.41 9.63
C TYR A 52 5.52 -24.23 9.10
N LEU A 53 4.61 -24.46 8.16
CA LEU A 53 3.74 -23.44 7.59
C LEU A 53 2.88 -22.75 8.65
N ARG A 54 2.37 -23.52 9.63
CA ARG A 54 1.60 -22.95 10.74
C ARG A 54 2.47 -22.06 11.63
N SER A 55 3.74 -22.38 11.81
CA SER A 55 4.69 -21.56 12.55
C SER A 55 5.03 -20.28 11.80
N GLU A 56 5.32 -20.37 10.50
CA GLU A 56 5.57 -19.20 9.65
C GLU A 56 4.36 -18.26 9.60
N ASN A 57 3.14 -18.78 9.42
CA ASN A 57 1.94 -17.95 9.43
C ASN A 57 1.79 -17.21 10.76
N LYS A 58 2.01 -17.88 11.90
CA LYS A 58 1.99 -17.20 13.21
C LYS A 58 3.09 -16.15 13.35
N GLN A 59 4.25 -16.38 12.75
CA GLN A 59 5.35 -15.40 12.76
C GLN A 59 5.00 -14.18 11.91
N PHE A 60 4.50 -14.38 10.70
CA PHE A 60 4.05 -13.29 9.82
C PHE A 60 2.90 -12.51 10.44
N GLU A 61 1.91 -13.17 11.05
CA GLU A 61 0.84 -12.49 11.78
C GLU A 61 1.40 -11.59 12.90
N ARG A 62 2.38 -12.08 13.67
CA ARG A 62 3.03 -11.27 14.70
C ARG A 62 3.78 -10.10 14.10
N GLU A 63 4.53 -10.32 13.02
CA GLU A 63 5.29 -9.26 12.35
C GLU A 63 4.37 -8.16 11.83
N VAL A 64 3.29 -8.52 11.13
CA VAL A 64 2.26 -7.58 10.67
C VAL A 64 1.70 -6.77 11.83
N ASN A 65 1.26 -7.42 12.91
CA ASN A 65 0.74 -6.73 14.08
C ASN A 65 1.77 -5.76 14.70
N THR A 66 3.04 -6.16 14.77
CA THR A 66 4.10 -5.28 15.30
C THR A 66 4.39 -4.09 14.38
N LEU A 67 4.36 -4.30 13.07
CA LEU A 67 4.56 -3.24 12.09
C LEU A 67 3.39 -2.25 12.11
N GLU A 68 2.16 -2.74 12.19
CA GLU A 68 0.96 -1.89 12.32
C GLU A 68 1.00 -1.05 13.61
N ALA A 69 1.37 -1.64 14.75
CA ALA A 69 1.54 -0.90 15.99
C ALA A 69 2.60 0.20 15.88
N ARG A 70 3.76 -0.12 15.29
CA ARG A 70 4.83 0.86 15.05
C ARG A 70 4.41 1.99 14.11
N LEU A 71 3.65 1.67 13.06
CA LEU A 71 3.09 2.67 12.15
C LEU A 71 2.10 3.58 12.87
N ALA A 72 1.21 3.03 13.71
CA ALA A 72 0.26 3.80 14.49
C ALA A 72 0.97 4.76 15.46
N ASP A 73 2.00 4.28 16.17
CA ASP A 73 2.83 5.09 17.07
C ASP A 73 3.56 6.20 16.32
N ASN A 74 4.12 5.90 15.14
CA ASN A 74 4.79 6.88 14.31
C ASN A 74 3.83 7.98 13.84
N ILE A 75 2.64 7.61 13.36
CA ILE A 75 1.60 8.56 12.96
C ILE A 75 1.17 9.43 14.16
N LYS A 76 0.99 8.83 15.34
CA LYS A 76 0.63 9.56 16.57
C LYS A 76 1.72 10.57 16.95
N PHE A 77 2.98 10.15 16.92
CA PHE A 77 4.12 11.01 17.16
C PHE A 77 4.14 12.19 16.17
N GLN A 78 4.04 11.92 14.86
CA GLN A 78 3.98 12.95 13.82
C GLN A 78 2.85 13.96 14.07
N LYS A 79 1.65 13.50 14.45
CA LYS A 79 0.52 14.38 14.78
C LYS A 79 0.81 15.29 15.98
N MET A 80 1.54 14.79 16.97
CA MET A 80 1.89 15.55 18.17
C MET A 80 2.96 16.61 17.90
N ILE A 81 3.98 16.28 17.10
CA ILE A 81 5.06 17.22 16.79
C ILE A 81 4.69 18.22 15.70
N MET A 82 3.76 17.88 14.80
CA MET A 82 3.39 18.69 13.65
C MET A 82 3.09 20.16 14.04
N PRO A 83 2.18 20.44 15.00
CA PRO A 83 1.93 21.82 15.43
C PRO A 83 3.16 22.53 16.00
N LEU A 84 4.05 21.82 16.70
CA LEU A 84 5.26 22.41 17.28
C LEU A 84 6.29 22.80 16.22
N VAL A 85 6.34 22.03 15.12
CA VAL A 85 7.30 22.23 14.03
C VAL A 85 6.83 23.31 13.06
N VAL A 86 5.53 23.36 12.74
CA VAL A 86 5.01 24.28 11.70
C VAL A 86 4.51 25.61 12.24
N LYS A 87 4.23 25.73 13.54
CA LYS A 87 3.69 26.95 14.13
C LYS A 87 4.62 28.14 13.88
N GLY A 88 4.02 29.25 13.44
CA GLY A 88 4.73 30.50 13.17
C GLY A 88 5.45 30.55 11.82
N GLN A 89 5.50 29.45 11.07
CA GLN A 89 6.23 29.40 9.79
C GLN A 89 5.57 30.24 8.68
N LEU A 90 4.26 30.50 8.77
CA LEU A 90 3.51 31.23 7.76
C LEU A 90 2.94 32.55 8.29
N GLU A 91 3.54 33.11 9.34
CA GLU A 91 3.14 34.42 9.84
C GLU A 91 3.28 35.49 8.76
N LYS A 92 2.25 36.35 8.64
CA LYS A 92 2.15 37.41 7.63
C LYS A 92 2.05 36.92 6.17
N GLN A 93 1.75 35.63 5.97
CA GLN A 93 1.54 35.07 4.64
C GLN A 93 0.04 35.00 4.33
N SER A 94 -0.37 35.71 3.29
CA SER A 94 -1.70 35.62 2.67
C SER A 94 -1.64 34.57 1.56
N LEU A 95 -2.40 33.48 1.69
CA LEU A 95 -2.34 32.32 0.81
C LEU A 95 -3.64 32.12 0.04
N LEU A 96 -3.52 31.90 -1.28
CA LEU A 96 -4.62 31.46 -2.12
C LEU A 96 -4.44 29.99 -2.50
N LEU A 97 -5.39 29.14 -2.10
CA LEU A 97 -5.44 27.73 -2.46
C LEU A 97 -6.40 27.52 -3.63
N VAL A 98 -5.87 27.12 -4.78
CA VAL A 98 -6.65 26.79 -5.98
C VAL A 98 -6.69 25.26 -6.12
N VAL A 99 -7.87 24.68 -5.99
CA VAL A 99 -8.08 23.23 -5.96
C VAL A 99 -8.73 22.79 -7.26
N GLY A 100 -8.11 21.81 -7.92
CA GLY A 100 -8.66 21.15 -9.10
C GLY A 100 -9.81 20.22 -8.75
N ASN A 101 -10.71 19.96 -9.71
CA ASN A 101 -11.92 19.17 -9.51
C ASN A 101 -11.63 17.68 -9.17
N ASN A 102 -10.39 17.22 -9.33
CA ASN A 102 -9.96 15.86 -9.06
C ASN A 102 -9.51 15.61 -7.61
N ILE A 103 -9.63 16.62 -6.74
CA ILE A 103 -9.14 16.54 -5.36
C ILE A 103 -10.28 16.26 -4.38
N SER A 104 -10.04 15.32 -3.46
CA SER A 104 -11.00 14.99 -2.41
C SER A 104 -11.12 16.11 -1.37
N SER A 105 -12.34 16.29 -0.85
CA SER A 105 -12.62 17.26 0.22
C SER A 105 -11.81 16.99 1.50
N ASP A 106 -11.45 15.73 1.78
CA ASP A 106 -10.61 15.37 2.93
C ASP A 106 -9.19 15.95 2.80
N LEU A 107 -8.54 15.75 1.65
CA LEU A 107 -7.19 16.24 1.40
C LEU A 107 -7.13 17.77 1.53
N LYS A 108 -8.12 18.45 0.95
CA LYS A 108 -8.30 19.90 1.06
C LYS A 108 -8.44 20.34 2.52
N ASN A 109 -9.30 19.69 3.30
CA ASN A 109 -9.51 20.02 4.71
C ASN A 109 -8.23 19.81 5.55
N ARG A 110 -7.47 18.74 5.26
CA ARG A 110 -6.19 18.47 5.92
C ARG A 110 -5.16 19.55 5.61
N LEU A 111 -5.06 19.97 4.36
CA LEU A 111 -4.15 21.04 3.95
C LEU A 111 -4.51 22.37 4.63
N ILE A 112 -5.79 22.76 4.61
CA ILE A 112 -6.25 23.98 5.29
C ILE A 112 -5.92 23.93 6.79
N LYS A 113 -6.14 22.79 7.45
CA LYS A 113 -5.78 22.61 8.87
C LYS A 113 -4.28 22.78 9.09
N ALA A 114 -3.43 22.20 8.23
CA ALA A 114 -1.99 22.34 8.33
C ALA A 114 -1.52 23.80 8.17
N LEU A 115 -2.06 24.53 7.19
CA LEU A 115 -1.74 25.94 6.97
C LEU A 115 -2.20 26.83 8.15
N LYS A 116 -3.38 26.52 8.73
CA LYS A 116 -3.86 27.21 9.94
C LYS A 116 -2.97 26.95 11.16
N LEU A 117 -2.51 25.72 11.35
CA LEU A 117 -1.56 25.39 12.42
C LEU A 117 -0.24 26.16 12.30
N ALA A 118 0.12 26.56 11.07
CA ALA A 118 1.32 27.31 10.77
C ALA A 118 1.17 28.85 10.93
N ASN A 119 0.03 29.34 11.44
CA ASN A 119 -0.29 30.77 11.59
C ASN A 119 -0.36 31.57 10.28
N ALA A 120 -0.85 30.97 9.19
CA ALA A 120 -1.17 31.74 7.97
C ALA A 120 -2.20 32.85 8.26
N GLU A 121 -1.93 34.07 7.78
CA GLU A 121 -2.72 35.27 8.09
C GLU A 121 -4.12 35.24 7.44
N SER A 122 -4.17 34.83 6.17
CA SER A 122 -5.41 34.61 5.44
C SER A 122 -5.26 33.41 4.52
N ILE A 123 -6.32 32.61 4.43
CA ILE A 123 -6.39 31.45 3.52
C ILE A 123 -7.68 31.60 2.71
N SER A 124 -7.52 31.95 1.44
CA SER A 124 -8.60 31.97 0.46
C SER A 124 -8.59 30.66 -0.32
N LEU A 125 -9.77 30.18 -0.69
CA LEU A 125 -9.95 28.91 -1.37
C LEU A 125 -10.78 29.12 -2.62
N VAL A 126 -10.33 28.53 -3.73
CA VAL A 126 -11.06 28.47 -5.00
C VAL A 126 -11.18 27.00 -5.39
N ASP A 127 -12.42 26.51 -5.46
CA ASP A 127 -12.72 25.24 -6.14
C ASP A 127 -13.00 25.55 -7.61
N GLY A 128 -12.49 24.73 -8.54
CA GLY A 128 -12.37 25.04 -9.97
C GLY A 128 -13.51 25.83 -10.65
N ILE A 129 -13.12 26.71 -11.58
CA ILE A 129 -13.89 27.54 -12.55
C ILE A 129 -15.02 28.43 -11.98
N SER A 130 -15.62 28.11 -10.84
CA SER A 130 -16.86 28.77 -10.38
C SER A 130 -16.63 30.05 -9.56
N ASP A 131 -15.46 30.24 -8.96
CA ASP A 131 -15.18 31.39 -8.07
C ASP A 131 -14.08 32.32 -8.59
N ILE A 132 -14.20 32.83 -9.82
CA ILE A 132 -13.29 33.88 -10.36
C ILE A 132 -13.72 35.27 -9.86
N GLU A 133 -13.89 35.41 -8.54
CA GLU A 133 -14.26 36.69 -7.92
C GLU A 133 -13.31 37.11 -6.79
N ILE A 134 -12.28 36.32 -6.49
CA ILE A 134 -11.35 36.66 -5.42
C ILE A 134 -10.41 37.79 -5.89
N LYS A 135 -10.72 39.01 -5.46
CA LYS A 135 -9.89 40.21 -5.62
C LYS A 135 -9.05 40.41 -4.37
N GLY A 136 -7.73 40.38 -4.51
CA GLY A 136 -6.79 40.63 -3.43
C GLY A 136 -5.34 40.39 -3.88
N GLU A 137 -4.39 40.97 -3.15
CA GLU A 137 -2.98 40.60 -3.27
C GLU A 137 -2.69 39.43 -2.33
N PHE A 138 -2.18 38.33 -2.89
CA PHE A 138 -1.77 37.16 -2.12
C PHE A 138 -0.25 37.07 -2.11
N SER A 139 0.32 36.71 -0.95
CA SER A 139 1.75 36.43 -0.86
C SER A 139 2.08 35.26 -1.78
N ARG A 140 1.27 34.18 -1.78
CA ARG A 140 1.45 33.02 -2.66
C ARG A 140 0.16 32.34 -3.09
N VAL A 141 0.25 31.68 -4.24
CA VAL A 141 -0.80 30.80 -4.78
C VAL A 141 -0.33 29.35 -4.80
N LEU A 142 -1.13 28.49 -4.18
CA LEU A 142 -0.95 27.05 -4.07
C LEU A 142 -1.91 26.36 -5.02
N PHE A 143 -1.38 25.68 -6.03
CA PHE A 143 -2.19 24.88 -6.95
C PHE A 143 -2.21 23.43 -6.51
N LEU A 144 -3.38 22.92 -6.16
CA LEU A 144 -3.58 21.54 -5.74
C LEU A 144 -4.31 20.76 -6.84
N GLY A 145 -3.63 19.78 -7.43
CA GLY A 145 -4.21 18.92 -8.47
C GLY A 145 -4.15 19.50 -9.89
N GLU A 146 -5.04 19.02 -10.75
CA GLU A 146 -5.09 19.43 -12.15
C GLU A 146 -5.95 20.69 -12.31
N VAL A 147 -5.27 21.82 -12.40
CA VAL A 147 -5.88 23.13 -12.67
C VAL A 147 -5.62 23.53 -14.13
N ASN A 148 -6.66 24.01 -14.82
CA ASN A 148 -6.59 24.46 -16.22
C ASN A 148 -5.55 25.59 -16.40
N LYS A 149 -4.91 25.67 -17.58
CA LYS A 149 -3.88 26.66 -17.91
C LYS A 149 -4.38 28.10 -17.76
N GLU A 150 -5.61 28.38 -18.21
CA GLU A 150 -6.20 29.73 -18.10
C GLU A 150 -6.34 30.21 -16.65
N ILE A 151 -6.72 29.29 -15.75
CA ILE A 151 -6.87 29.55 -14.32
C ILE A 151 -5.49 29.74 -13.66
N LYS A 152 -4.50 28.93 -14.07
CA LYS A 152 -3.11 29.10 -13.62
C LYS A 152 -2.54 30.45 -14.04
N ASP A 153 -2.79 30.88 -15.28
CA ASP A 153 -2.27 32.14 -15.81
C ASP A 153 -2.96 33.37 -15.19
N TYR A 154 -4.23 33.24 -14.79
CA TYR A 154 -4.94 34.29 -14.06
C TYR A 154 -4.41 34.45 -12.62
N TYR A 155 -4.39 33.35 -11.85
CA TYR A 155 -4.00 33.42 -10.43
C TYR A 155 -2.48 33.58 -10.23
N SER A 156 -1.64 33.16 -11.18
CA SER A 156 -0.20 33.42 -11.10
C SER A 156 0.15 34.91 -11.14
N LYS A 157 -0.67 35.74 -11.79
CA LYS A 157 -0.50 37.21 -11.83
C LYS A 157 -0.91 37.91 -10.52
N LEU A 158 -1.67 37.24 -9.67
CA LEU A 158 -2.21 37.77 -8.40
C LEU A 158 -1.31 37.50 -7.19
N SER A 159 -0.10 36.93 -7.41
CA SER A 159 0.83 36.62 -6.32
C SER A 159 2.28 36.84 -6.70
N LYS A 160 3.13 37.00 -5.67
CA LYS A 160 4.59 37.12 -5.84
C LYS A 160 5.27 35.79 -6.18
N GLY A 161 4.61 34.65 -5.93
CA GLY A 161 5.14 33.33 -6.25
C GLY A 161 4.09 32.22 -6.25
N THR A 162 4.27 31.25 -7.15
CA THR A 162 3.39 30.07 -7.28
C THR A 162 4.10 28.80 -6.83
N ILE A 163 3.33 27.89 -6.24
CA ILE A 163 3.77 26.54 -5.86
C ILE A 163 2.76 25.52 -6.41
N LYS A 164 3.26 24.56 -7.19
CA LYS A 164 2.47 23.42 -7.64
C LYS A 164 2.60 22.30 -6.61
N ILE A 165 1.47 21.83 -6.10
CA ILE A 165 1.44 20.77 -5.09
C ILE A 165 1.01 19.46 -5.75
N ASN A 166 1.79 18.41 -5.53
CA ASN A 166 1.39 17.05 -5.87
C ASN A 166 0.49 16.49 -4.75
N SER A 167 -0.70 16.03 -5.11
CA SER A 167 -1.68 15.45 -4.16
C SER A 167 -1.15 14.22 -3.43
N ASP A 168 -0.30 13.43 -4.07
CA ASP A 168 0.23 12.20 -3.48
C ASP A 168 1.15 12.47 -2.29
N GLU A 169 1.89 13.57 -2.32
CA GLU A 169 2.79 13.98 -1.25
C GLU A 169 2.03 14.48 -0.01
N LEU A 170 0.78 14.95 -0.16
CA LEU A 170 -0.03 15.45 0.95
C LEU A 170 -0.76 14.36 1.75
N ASN A 171 -0.68 13.10 1.31
CA ASN A 171 -1.37 11.99 1.96
C ASN A 171 -0.81 11.67 3.35
N ASN A 172 0.42 12.07 3.67
CA ASN A 172 1.03 11.89 4.98
C ASN A 172 1.37 13.24 5.67
N ILE A 173 1.66 13.21 6.97
CA ILE A 173 1.93 14.42 7.77
C ILE A 173 3.29 15.02 7.38
N SER A 174 4.27 14.20 7.06
CA SER A 174 5.60 14.66 6.63
C SER A 174 5.54 15.55 5.38
N GLY A 175 4.71 15.20 4.40
CA GLY A 175 4.53 16.00 3.20
C GLY A 175 3.80 17.32 3.46
N LEU A 176 2.83 17.33 4.39
CA LEU A 176 2.22 18.57 4.87
C LEU A 176 3.24 19.49 5.55
N ILE A 177 4.12 18.94 6.40
CA ILE A 177 5.22 19.68 7.04
C ILE A 177 6.14 20.27 5.97
N LYS A 178 6.59 19.43 5.02
CA LYS A 178 7.49 19.84 3.95
C LYS A 178 6.88 20.96 3.11
N LEU A 179 5.60 20.87 2.77
CA LEU A 179 4.91 21.93 2.04
C LEU A 179 4.89 23.24 2.83
N VAL A 180 4.55 23.21 4.13
CA VAL A 180 4.57 24.43 4.95
C VAL A 180 5.96 25.06 4.93
N PHE A 181 7.02 24.28 5.08
CA PHE A 181 8.38 24.79 4.99
C PHE A 181 8.74 25.29 3.59
N GLU A 182 8.27 24.67 2.52
CA GLU A 182 8.50 25.15 1.15
C GLU A 182 7.79 26.51 0.89
N VAL A 183 6.58 26.64 1.41
CA VAL A 183 5.82 27.90 1.40
C VAL A 183 6.53 28.95 2.26
N ALA A 184 7.16 28.60 3.38
CA ALA A 184 7.93 29.56 4.17
C ALA A 184 9.31 29.90 3.53
N SER A 185 10.02 28.90 3.01
CA SER A 185 11.44 29.01 2.66
C SER A 185 11.71 29.78 1.38
N LYS A 186 10.77 29.85 0.43
CA LYS A 186 11.00 30.64 -0.81
C LYS A 186 11.08 32.16 -0.56
N ASP A 187 10.81 32.63 0.66
CA ASP A 187 11.09 34.02 1.12
C ASP A 187 12.52 34.16 1.69
N LEU A 188 13.16 33.06 2.12
CA LEU A 188 14.56 33.08 2.61
C LEU A 188 15.56 33.32 1.47
N ALA A 189 15.16 33.11 0.21
CA ALA A 189 15.97 33.47 -0.96
C ALA A 189 16.07 34.99 -1.14
N ASP A 190 14.99 35.72 -0.85
CA ASP A 190 14.95 37.19 -0.98
C ASP A 190 15.65 37.89 0.20
N MET A 191 15.72 37.25 1.39
CA MET A 191 16.45 37.81 2.54
C MET A 191 17.98 37.64 2.49
N ARG A 192 18.53 36.76 1.64
CA ARG A 192 20.00 36.63 1.45
C ARG A 192 20.55 37.59 0.38
N GLY A 193 19.69 38.26 -0.37
CA GLY A 193 20.10 39.27 -1.38
C GLY A 193 20.38 40.67 -0.82
N VAL A 194 20.01 40.97 0.43
CA VAL A 194 20.21 42.31 1.04
C VAL A 194 21.51 42.41 1.83
N ALA A 195 22.28 41.33 1.96
CA ALA A 195 23.59 41.33 2.63
C ALA A 195 24.77 41.45 1.64
N SER A 196 24.52 41.84 0.39
CA SER A 196 25.54 41.95 -0.65
C SER A 196 25.24 43.10 -1.63
N GLU A 197 25.09 44.32 -1.11
CA GLU A 197 25.32 45.56 -1.85
C GLU A 197 25.54 46.74 -0.89
#